data_AF-A0A7X1L3E0-F1
#
_entry.id   AF-A0A7X1L3E0-F1
#
_cell.length_a   1.000
_cell.length_b   1.000
_cell.length_c   1.000
_cell.angle_alpha   90.00
_cell.angle_beta   90.00
_cell.angle_gamma   90.00
#
_symmetry.space_group_name_H-M   'P 1'
#
loop_
_entity.id
_entity.type
_entity.pdbx_description
1 polymer ?
#
loop_
_entity_poly.entity_id
_entity_poly.type
_entity_poly.pdbx_seq_one_letter_code
_entity_poly.pdbx_strand_id
1 'polypeptide(L)'
;MIRKKFLFLSVLALLCFLSPFAHAHTYKVSVVIDTDMALDDIRALAMVLNSDWIDVPLIVCSDGAVSPQIGYRNLGILLEYFEKRDTDIVAGRTLGKPAPVWRSWSENLNWPEMSAITAETTKIPSATDAILKTLNKSSGQVIYLCLGPLTNLADSIRRDPSIKKKISRVIFYGTSPGAHNPDWNYTRDSDSADFIFKSGLNIHSLHIPQEKSLLFDQNLYDRITTMHTRAARIVTTLHNTPVISGLLDDGHFRVWDEITIIYLNHPSLFELSPVEESARVMVLEDFRTDLVEQAYLKLLDYSADLHLNRRTAVVLNDFPVNPSMFKEDIRPYVKRIIETHGLEEWKACLLTNEFHRHLGIYSIVGAKMGIRAREILEAPFDELKVISITGKSPPLSCMNDGFQAATGASLGRGAIDVLEQNPRAAAIFIYGNKKLTLEIKKNVLNRIKKDISAALKAYGGLNREYFAHIRELSIDYWLELDRKKIFNETVRVKGKQK
;
A
#
# COMPACT_ATOMS: atom_id res chain seq x y z
N MET A 1 -52.41 15.89 -10.24
CA MET A 1 -51.64 15.46 -9.05
C MET A 1 -51.06 14.03 -9.11
N ILE A 2 -51.23 13.27 -10.20
CA ILE A 2 -50.76 11.86 -10.28
C ILE A 2 -49.41 11.71 -11.05
N ARG A 3 -49.06 12.64 -11.94
CA ARG A 3 -47.81 12.60 -12.73
C ARG A 3 -46.53 12.99 -11.98
N LYS A 4 -46.61 13.71 -10.85
CA LYS A 4 -45.43 14.06 -10.04
C LYS A 4 -44.99 12.97 -9.05
N LYS A 5 -45.85 11.98 -8.74
CA LYS A 5 -45.50 10.86 -7.85
C LYS A 5 -44.70 9.76 -8.57
N PHE A 6 -44.91 9.57 -9.87
CA PHE A 6 -44.16 8.57 -10.64
C PHE A 6 -42.71 8.99 -10.94
N LEU A 7 -42.46 10.29 -11.14
CA LEU A 7 -41.09 10.79 -11.38
C LEU A 7 -40.20 10.74 -10.13
N PHE A 8 -40.81 10.82 -8.94
CA PHE A 8 -40.09 10.70 -7.67
C PHE A 8 -39.78 9.24 -7.30
N LEU A 9 -40.63 8.30 -7.70
CA LEU A 9 -40.38 6.85 -7.49
C LEU A 9 -39.33 6.28 -8.45
N SER A 10 -39.22 6.78 -9.68
CA SER A 10 -38.20 6.31 -10.63
C SER A 10 -36.80 6.85 -10.32
N VAL A 11 -36.67 8.04 -9.72
CA VAL A 11 -35.37 8.55 -9.22
C VAL A 11 -34.92 7.81 -7.95
N LEU A 12 -35.86 7.39 -7.10
CA LEU A 12 -35.54 6.59 -5.92
C LEU A 12 -35.14 5.14 -6.27
N ALA A 13 -35.76 4.55 -7.30
CA ALA A 13 -35.41 3.22 -7.79
C ALA A 13 -34.05 3.20 -8.51
N LEU A 14 -33.63 4.29 -9.16
CA LEU A 14 -32.30 4.39 -9.81
C LEU A 14 -31.16 4.60 -8.78
N LEU A 15 -31.46 5.19 -7.61
CA LEU A 15 -30.50 5.33 -6.51
C LEU A 15 -30.33 4.05 -5.66
N CYS A 16 -31.26 3.09 -5.79
CA CYS A 16 -31.16 1.78 -5.11
C CYS A 16 -30.29 0.75 -5.85
N PHE A 17 -29.85 1.02 -7.10
CA PHE A 17 -28.97 0.13 -7.86
C PHE A 17 -27.48 0.54 -7.86
N LEU A 18 -27.11 1.57 -7.09
CA LEU A 18 -25.71 2.00 -6.87
C LEU A 18 -25.27 1.82 -5.41
N SER A 19 -25.61 0.69 -4.79
CA SER A 19 -25.08 0.32 -3.48
C SER A 19 -24.37 -1.03 -3.54
N PRO A 20 -23.06 -1.09 -3.81
CA PRO A 20 -22.28 -2.21 -3.32
C PRO A 20 -22.17 -2.04 -1.80
N PHE A 21 -22.79 -2.97 -1.09
CA PHE A 21 -22.44 -3.49 0.22
C PHE A 21 -21.59 -2.59 1.12
N ALA A 22 -22.24 -2.01 2.13
CA ALA A 22 -21.57 -1.64 3.36
C ALA A 22 -21.11 -2.92 4.09
N HIS A 23 -19.98 -3.47 3.66
CA HIS A 23 -19.16 -4.39 4.42
C HIS A 23 -17.78 -3.73 4.53
N ALA A 24 -17.43 -3.27 5.73
CA ALA A 24 -16.07 -2.88 6.06
C ALA A 24 -15.18 -4.13 6.19
N HIS A 25 -15.17 -4.98 5.17
CA HIS A 25 -14.01 -5.80 4.87
C HIS A 25 -13.07 -4.87 4.12
N THR A 26 -11.83 -4.77 4.57
CA THR A 26 -10.73 -4.14 3.83
C THR A 26 -10.54 -4.89 2.50
N TYR A 27 -11.37 -4.61 1.51
CA TYR A 27 -11.23 -5.14 0.16
C TYR A 27 -9.97 -4.51 -0.43
N LYS A 28 -8.88 -5.29 -0.44
CA LYS A 28 -7.70 -4.95 -1.23
C LYS A 28 -8.07 -5.04 -2.70
N VAL A 29 -7.58 -4.10 -3.50
CA VAL A 29 -7.74 -4.17 -4.96
C VAL A 29 -6.87 -5.32 -5.46
N SER A 30 -7.48 -6.33 -6.08
CA SER A 30 -6.71 -7.47 -6.63
C SER A 30 -6.16 -7.11 -8.01
N VAL A 31 -4.83 -7.20 -8.18
CA VAL A 31 -4.09 -6.79 -9.37
C VAL A 31 -3.17 -7.91 -9.82
N VAL A 32 -3.38 -8.41 -11.04
CA VAL A 32 -2.38 -9.24 -11.74
C VAL A 32 -1.41 -8.31 -12.45
N ILE A 33 -0.11 -8.50 -12.27
CA ILE A 33 0.93 -7.62 -12.84
C ILE A 33 1.70 -8.37 -13.92
N ASP A 34 1.93 -7.73 -15.06
CA ASP A 34 2.70 -8.24 -16.18
C ASP A 34 3.85 -7.26 -16.46
N THR A 35 5.08 -7.71 -16.30
CA THR A 35 6.28 -6.86 -16.24
C THR A 35 7.38 -7.41 -17.13
N ASP A 36 8.16 -6.56 -17.79
CA ASP A 36 9.37 -6.99 -18.50
C ASP A 36 10.66 -6.72 -17.70
N MET A 37 10.50 -6.38 -16.41
CA MET A 37 11.54 -6.20 -15.41
C MET A 37 12.61 -5.17 -15.80
N ALA A 38 12.20 -4.10 -16.48
CA ALA A 38 13.03 -2.91 -16.59
C ALA A 38 13.23 -2.24 -15.22
N LEU A 39 14.11 -1.22 -15.18
CA LEU A 39 14.47 -0.60 -13.90
C LEU A 39 13.28 0.18 -13.30
N ASP A 40 12.51 0.84 -14.15
CA ASP A 40 11.20 1.45 -13.92
C ASP A 40 10.15 0.45 -13.44
N ASP A 41 10.02 -0.74 -14.06
CA ASP A 41 9.16 -1.81 -13.52
C ASP A 41 9.53 -2.16 -12.08
N ILE A 42 10.83 -2.27 -11.79
CA ILE A 42 11.30 -2.62 -10.45
C ILE A 42 10.98 -1.49 -9.45
N ARG A 43 11.08 -0.22 -9.85
CA ARG A 43 10.64 0.92 -9.02
C ARG A 43 9.12 0.89 -8.79
N ALA A 44 8.32 0.58 -9.80
CA ALA A 44 6.87 0.42 -9.70
C ALA A 44 6.47 -0.75 -8.77
N LEU A 45 7.09 -1.91 -8.96
CA LEU A 45 6.91 -3.09 -8.11
C LEU A 45 7.36 -2.79 -6.68
N ALA A 46 8.44 -2.05 -6.46
CA ALA A 46 8.86 -1.65 -5.13
C ALA A 46 7.75 -0.86 -4.42
N MET A 47 7.07 0.08 -5.08
CA MET A 47 5.92 0.81 -4.52
C MET A 47 4.75 -0.11 -4.14
N VAL A 48 4.41 -1.07 -5.01
CA VAL A 48 3.32 -2.03 -4.76
C VAL A 48 3.67 -2.92 -3.57
N LEU A 49 4.85 -3.55 -3.61
CA LEU A 49 5.30 -4.51 -2.61
C LEU A 49 5.63 -3.86 -1.27
N ASN A 50 5.95 -2.57 -1.25
CA ASN A 50 6.16 -1.82 -0.02
C ASN A 50 4.93 -1.87 0.89
N SER A 51 3.74 -1.99 0.32
CA SER A 51 2.46 -1.79 1.01
C SER A 51 1.48 -2.96 0.83
N ASP A 52 0.32 -2.86 1.48
CA ASP A 52 -0.71 -3.91 1.50
C ASP A 52 -2.06 -3.44 0.93
N TRP A 53 -2.12 -2.29 0.27
CA TRP A 53 -3.37 -1.76 -0.29
C TRP A 53 -3.80 -2.47 -1.58
N ILE A 54 -2.84 -3.05 -2.30
CA ILE A 54 -3.07 -3.98 -3.41
C ILE A 54 -2.86 -5.41 -2.92
N ASP A 55 -3.73 -6.31 -3.39
CA ASP A 55 -3.53 -7.75 -3.36
C ASP A 55 -2.94 -8.19 -4.70
N VAL A 56 -1.74 -8.78 -4.70
CA VAL A 56 -1.04 -9.21 -5.91
C VAL A 56 -1.00 -10.74 -5.94
N PRO A 57 -2.02 -11.40 -6.52
CA PRO A 57 -2.06 -12.86 -6.55
C PRO A 57 -1.05 -13.46 -7.54
N LEU A 58 -0.67 -12.73 -8.60
CA LEU A 58 0.23 -13.22 -9.65
C LEU A 58 1.03 -12.07 -10.27
N ILE A 59 2.33 -12.29 -10.49
CA ILE A 59 3.18 -11.47 -11.35
C ILE A 59 3.73 -12.33 -12.51
N VAL A 60 3.64 -11.83 -13.73
CA VAL A 60 4.05 -12.51 -14.96
C VAL A 60 5.22 -11.75 -15.60
N CYS A 61 6.26 -12.46 -16.05
CA CYS A 61 7.38 -11.84 -16.78
C CYS A 61 7.17 -11.91 -18.30
N SER A 62 7.10 -10.76 -18.95
CA SER A 62 7.09 -10.59 -20.40
C SER A 62 8.50 -10.52 -21.00
N ASP A 63 8.62 -10.70 -22.32
CA ASP A 63 9.88 -10.54 -23.07
C ASP A 63 10.00 -9.12 -23.63
N GLY A 64 10.74 -8.25 -22.93
CA GLY A 64 10.91 -6.84 -23.28
C GLY A 64 12.31 -6.34 -22.91
N ALA A 65 12.42 -5.48 -21.91
CA ALA A 65 13.70 -5.00 -21.37
C ALA A 65 14.58 -6.16 -20.91
N VAL A 66 14.01 -7.12 -20.16
CA VAL A 66 14.69 -8.35 -19.72
C VAL A 66 14.05 -9.58 -20.36
N SER A 67 14.82 -10.67 -20.53
CA SER A 67 14.22 -11.96 -20.93
C SER A 67 13.30 -12.53 -19.83
N PRO A 68 12.21 -13.25 -20.18
CA PRO A 68 11.26 -13.76 -19.17
C PRO A 68 11.90 -14.61 -18.08
N GLN A 69 12.94 -15.38 -18.42
CA GLN A 69 13.64 -16.27 -17.48
C GLN A 69 14.50 -15.48 -16.48
N ILE A 70 15.22 -14.45 -16.93
CA ILE A 70 15.99 -13.58 -16.03
C ILE A 70 15.02 -12.74 -15.19
N GLY A 71 13.94 -12.21 -15.80
CA GLY A 71 12.89 -11.50 -15.09
C GLY A 71 12.28 -12.33 -13.96
N TYR A 72 11.96 -13.60 -14.22
CA TYR A 72 11.43 -14.53 -13.21
C TYR A 72 12.41 -14.73 -12.03
N ARG A 73 13.71 -14.88 -12.32
CA ARG A 73 14.73 -14.97 -11.26
C ARG A 73 14.78 -13.69 -10.43
N ASN A 74 14.78 -12.54 -11.08
CA ASN A 74 14.83 -11.23 -10.43
C ASN A 74 13.59 -10.97 -9.56
N LEU A 75 12.40 -11.34 -10.03
CA LEU A 75 11.17 -11.30 -9.22
C LEU A 75 11.27 -12.17 -7.97
N GLY A 76 11.87 -13.37 -8.07
CA GLY A 76 12.07 -14.25 -6.91
C GLY A 76 12.97 -13.62 -5.84
N ILE A 77 13.98 -12.83 -6.23
CA ILE A 77 14.81 -12.04 -5.31
C ILE A 77 13.98 -10.89 -4.72
N LEU A 78 13.24 -10.16 -5.56
CA LEU A 78 12.44 -9.02 -5.13
C LEU A 78 11.36 -9.42 -4.11
N LEU A 79 10.65 -10.52 -4.35
CA LEU A 79 9.63 -11.02 -3.42
C LEU A 79 10.21 -11.50 -2.10
N GLU A 80 11.40 -12.13 -2.09
CA GLU A 80 12.06 -12.50 -0.84
C GLU A 80 12.51 -11.25 -0.08
N TYR A 81 13.06 -10.25 -0.78
CA TYR A 81 13.48 -8.98 -0.20
C TYR A 81 12.32 -8.25 0.51
N PHE A 82 11.12 -8.29 -0.06
CA PHE A 82 9.90 -7.71 0.53
C PHE A 82 9.11 -8.66 1.44
N GLU A 83 9.57 -9.90 1.61
CA GLU A 83 8.89 -10.96 2.37
C GLU A 83 7.46 -11.27 1.87
N LYS A 84 7.23 -11.15 0.56
CA LYS A 84 5.92 -11.35 -0.10
C LYS A 84 5.79 -12.77 -0.65
N ARG A 85 5.71 -13.75 0.25
CA ARG A 85 5.71 -15.19 -0.08
C ARG A 85 4.39 -15.73 -0.63
N ASP A 86 3.30 -14.98 -0.50
CA ASP A 86 1.96 -15.38 -0.95
C ASP A 86 1.66 -14.98 -2.41
N THR A 87 2.59 -14.31 -3.10
CA THR A 87 2.45 -13.88 -4.50
C THR A 87 3.09 -14.91 -5.44
N ASP A 88 2.30 -15.45 -6.36
CA ASP A 88 2.79 -16.36 -7.39
C ASP A 88 3.56 -15.58 -8.48
N ILE A 89 4.60 -16.20 -9.06
CA ILE A 89 5.37 -15.63 -10.19
C ILE A 89 5.51 -16.62 -11.34
N VAL A 90 5.54 -16.17 -12.59
CA VAL A 90 5.72 -17.06 -13.75
C VAL A 90 6.41 -16.38 -14.92
N ALA A 91 7.28 -17.10 -15.62
CA ALA A 91 7.89 -16.62 -16.85
C ALA A 91 6.95 -16.81 -18.06
N GLY A 92 6.78 -15.75 -18.86
CA GLY A 92 6.17 -15.80 -20.18
C GLY A 92 7.07 -16.45 -21.22
N ARG A 93 6.60 -16.46 -22.48
CA ARG A 93 7.39 -16.96 -23.60
C ARG A 93 8.32 -15.89 -24.18
N THR A 94 9.42 -16.31 -24.78
CA THR A 94 10.24 -15.43 -25.61
C THR A 94 9.54 -15.17 -26.95
N LEU A 95 9.71 -13.95 -27.49
CA LEU A 95 9.09 -13.54 -28.75
C LEU A 95 9.92 -13.92 -29.98
N GLY A 96 11.17 -14.37 -29.79
CA GLY A 96 12.09 -14.66 -30.90
C GLY A 96 12.56 -13.42 -31.69
N LYS A 97 12.29 -12.21 -31.17
CA LYS A 97 12.75 -10.93 -31.73
C LYS A 97 14.12 -10.54 -31.12
N PRO A 98 14.99 -9.83 -31.86
CA PRO A 98 16.25 -9.32 -31.33
C PRO A 98 16.06 -8.57 -30.02
N ALA A 99 16.99 -8.74 -29.07
CA ALA A 99 17.01 -7.96 -27.84
C ALA A 99 17.25 -6.47 -28.16
N PRO A 100 16.64 -5.53 -27.42
CA PRO A 100 17.06 -4.14 -27.49
C PRO A 100 18.51 -4.00 -27.00
N VAL A 101 19.23 -3.00 -27.52
CA VAL A 101 20.64 -2.75 -27.17
C VAL A 101 20.84 -2.45 -25.68
N TRP A 102 19.82 -1.88 -25.03
CA TRP A 102 19.81 -1.55 -23.60
C TRP A 102 19.40 -2.70 -22.67
N ARG A 103 19.05 -3.89 -23.19
CA ARG A 103 18.67 -5.06 -22.37
C ARG A 103 19.72 -5.39 -21.30
N SER A 104 20.99 -5.25 -21.65
CA SER A 104 22.11 -5.51 -20.74
C SER A 104 22.13 -4.60 -19.51
N TRP A 105 21.53 -3.40 -19.58
CA TRP A 105 21.46 -2.50 -18.43
C TRP A 105 20.54 -3.06 -17.35
N SER A 106 19.40 -3.62 -17.73
CA SER A 106 18.43 -4.25 -16.81
C SER A 106 18.82 -5.67 -16.40
N GLU A 107 19.55 -6.41 -17.24
CA GLU A 107 20.01 -7.77 -16.91
C GLU A 107 21.21 -7.80 -15.95
N ASN A 108 22.05 -6.76 -15.94
CA ASN A 108 23.28 -6.69 -15.15
C ASN A 108 23.17 -5.79 -13.90
N LEU A 109 21.97 -5.65 -13.34
CA LEU A 109 21.77 -4.91 -12.10
C LEU A 109 22.42 -5.62 -10.90
N ASN A 110 22.88 -4.84 -9.93
CA ASN A 110 23.47 -5.37 -8.70
C ASN A 110 22.39 -5.68 -7.65
N TRP A 111 21.83 -6.88 -7.72
CA TRP A 111 20.82 -7.35 -6.77
C TRP A 111 21.41 -7.62 -5.38
N PRO A 112 20.66 -7.38 -4.28
CA PRO A 112 21.07 -7.79 -2.94
C PRO A 112 21.39 -9.29 -2.87
N GLU A 113 22.43 -9.66 -2.11
CA GLU A 113 22.80 -11.07 -1.88
C GLU A 113 21.71 -11.78 -1.06
N MET A 114 20.80 -12.45 -1.77
CA MET A 114 19.69 -13.20 -1.18
C MET A 114 19.44 -14.49 -1.96
N SER A 115 18.93 -15.52 -1.28
CA SER A 115 18.37 -16.69 -1.95
C SER A 115 17.03 -16.32 -2.59
N ALA A 116 16.92 -16.41 -3.91
CA ALA A 116 15.64 -16.24 -4.60
C ALA A 116 14.61 -17.26 -4.08
N ILE A 117 13.40 -16.79 -3.74
CA ILE A 117 12.26 -17.72 -3.57
C ILE A 117 11.96 -18.34 -4.93
N THR A 118 11.76 -19.65 -4.95
CA THR A 118 11.04 -20.32 -6.02
C THR A 118 9.58 -20.43 -5.61
N ALA A 119 8.68 -19.69 -6.28
CA ALA A 119 7.25 -19.79 -6.00
C ALA A 119 6.72 -21.19 -6.37
N GLU A 120 5.60 -21.62 -5.75
CA GLU A 120 4.96 -22.93 -6.01
C GLU A 120 4.53 -23.11 -7.48
N THR A 121 4.51 -22.03 -8.27
CA THR A 121 4.24 -21.97 -9.70
C THR A 121 5.21 -22.75 -10.59
N THR A 122 6.31 -23.29 -10.03
CA THR A 122 7.14 -24.30 -10.73
C THR A 122 6.36 -25.52 -11.24
N LYS A 123 5.11 -25.73 -10.79
CA LYS A 123 4.19 -26.77 -11.27
C LYS A 123 3.21 -26.33 -12.37
N ILE A 124 3.20 -25.06 -12.79
CA ILE A 124 2.27 -24.56 -13.81
C ILE A 124 2.96 -24.56 -15.18
N PRO A 125 2.35 -25.13 -16.25
CA PRO A 125 3.04 -25.36 -17.53
C PRO A 125 3.39 -24.10 -18.32
N SER A 126 2.65 -23.01 -18.15
CA SER A 126 2.83 -21.77 -18.91
C SER A 126 2.28 -20.53 -18.18
N ALA A 127 2.75 -19.34 -18.56
CA ALA A 127 2.18 -18.07 -18.08
C ALA A 127 0.67 -17.98 -18.37
N THR A 128 0.23 -18.45 -19.54
CA THR A 128 -1.19 -18.52 -19.88
C THR A 128 -1.98 -19.37 -18.88
N ASP A 129 -1.50 -20.58 -18.55
CA ASP A 129 -2.19 -21.44 -17.56
C ASP A 129 -2.25 -20.77 -16.18
N ALA A 130 -1.18 -20.08 -15.78
CA ALA A 130 -1.13 -19.36 -14.50
C ALA A 130 -2.15 -18.20 -14.46
N ILE A 131 -2.23 -17.41 -15.54
CA ILE A 131 -3.21 -16.32 -15.68
C ILE A 131 -4.62 -16.89 -15.63
N LEU A 132 -4.94 -17.91 -16.44
CA LEU A 132 -6.27 -18.54 -16.46
C LEU A 132 -6.67 -19.09 -15.09
N LYS A 133 -5.76 -19.81 -14.42
CA LYS A 133 -5.98 -20.35 -13.06
C LYS A 133 -6.28 -19.24 -12.06
N THR A 134 -5.47 -18.17 -12.08
CA THR A 134 -5.60 -17.04 -11.15
C THR A 134 -6.91 -16.29 -11.36
N LEU A 135 -7.23 -15.93 -12.60
CA LEU A 135 -8.47 -15.21 -12.94
C LEU A 135 -9.73 -16.03 -12.64
N ASN A 136 -9.69 -17.35 -12.87
CA ASN A 136 -10.83 -18.22 -12.58
C ASN A 136 -11.03 -18.50 -11.08
N LYS A 137 -9.94 -18.53 -10.30
CA LYS A 137 -9.99 -18.66 -8.83
C LYS A 137 -10.44 -17.37 -8.14
N SER A 138 -10.27 -16.21 -8.78
CA SER A 138 -10.69 -14.93 -8.21
C SER A 138 -12.20 -14.88 -7.95
N SER A 139 -12.59 -14.43 -6.76
CA SER A 139 -13.98 -14.27 -6.32
C SER A 139 -14.64 -13.02 -6.93
N GLY A 140 -13.86 -12.14 -7.55
CA GLY A 140 -14.34 -10.90 -8.19
C GLY A 140 -13.57 -10.60 -9.48
N GLN A 141 -13.82 -9.41 -10.02
CA GLN A 141 -13.01 -8.90 -11.13
C GLN A 141 -11.66 -8.40 -10.62
N VAL A 142 -10.61 -8.60 -11.40
CA VAL A 142 -9.26 -8.10 -11.12
C VAL A 142 -8.89 -6.97 -12.06
N ILE A 143 -7.97 -6.11 -11.64
CA ILE A 143 -7.25 -5.23 -12.56
C ILE A 143 -6.09 -6.03 -13.15
N TYR A 144 -5.88 -5.91 -14.45
CA TYR A 144 -4.70 -6.46 -15.12
C TYR A 144 -3.75 -5.30 -15.44
N LEU A 145 -2.62 -5.22 -14.77
CA LEU A 145 -1.62 -4.16 -14.92
C LEU A 145 -0.48 -4.65 -15.81
N CYS A 146 -0.27 -4.01 -16.95
CA CYS A 146 0.78 -4.31 -17.90
C CYS A 146 1.81 -3.20 -17.91
N LEU A 147 2.98 -3.50 -17.37
CA LEU A 147 4.20 -2.69 -17.39
C LEU A 147 5.11 -3.08 -18.57
N GLY A 148 4.94 -4.30 -19.09
CA GLY A 148 5.59 -4.79 -20.30
C GLY A 148 4.64 -5.00 -21.49
N PRO A 149 5.13 -5.63 -22.57
CA PRO A 149 4.34 -5.97 -23.76
C PRO A 149 3.09 -6.81 -23.45
N LEU A 150 2.02 -6.61 -24.22
CA LEU A 150 0.70 -7.24 -23.99
C LEU A 150 0.60 -8.73 -24.38
N THR A 151 1.73 -9.39 -24.64
CA THR A 151 1.81 -10.76 -25.16
C THR A 151 1.08 -11.78 -24.30
N ASN A 152 1.36 -11.85 -22.99
CA ASN A 152 0.80 -12.92 -22.15
C ASN A 152 -0.71 -12.76 -21.97
N LEU A 153 -1.19 -11.51 -21.87
CA LEU A 153 -2.63 -11.24 -21.80
C LEU A 153 -3.31 -11.61 -23.12
N ALA A 154 -2.72 -11.25 -24.27
CA ALA A 154 -3.25 -11.59 -25.58
C ALA A 154 -3.34 -13.10 -25.77
N ASP A 155 -2.27 -13.83 -25.47
CA ASP A 155 -2.24 -15.29 -25.57
C ASP A 155 -3.27 -15.95 -24.65
N SER A 156 -3.47 -15.41 -23.44
CA SER A 156 -4.48 -15.91 -22.50
C SER A 156 -5.91 -15.69 -22.99
N ILE A 157 -6.20 -14.51 -23.56
CA ILE A 157 -7.54 -14.21 -24.09
C ILE A 157 -7.81 -14.98 -25.39
N ARG A 158 -6.80 -15.20 -26.24
CA ARG A 158 -6.92 -16.07 -27.42
C ARG A 158 -7.29 -17.49 -27.02
N ARG A 159 -6.71 -17.99 -25.92
CA ARG A 159 -6.99 -19.33 -25.40
C ARG A 159 -8.35 -19.45 -24.72
N ASP A 160 -8.72 -18.49 -23.89
CA ASP A 160 -10.03 -18.44 -23.24
C ASP A 160 -10.60 -17.01 -23.23
N PRO A 161 -11.43 -16.64 -24.23
CA PRO A 161 -12.04 -15.32 -24.30
C PRO A 161 -12.98 -15.00 -23.13
N SER A 162 -13.42 -15.99 -22.35
CA SER A 162 -14.34 -15.79 -21.24
C SER A 162 -13.71 -15.03 -20.06
N ILE A 163 -12.38 -15.10 -19.93
CA ILE A 163 -11.63 -14.41 -18.86
C ILE A 163 -11.74 -12.89 -18.97
N LYS A 164 -12.12 -12.34 -20.13
CA LYS A 164 -12.42 -10.90 -20.27
C LYS A 164 -13.46 -10.43 -19.26
N LYS A 165 -14.41 -11.29 -18.87
CA LYS A 165 -15.43 -10.96 -17.84
C LYS A 165 -14.85 -10.90 -16.42
N LYS A 166 -13.68 -11.51 -16.20
CA LYS A 166 -12.93 -11.51 -14.92
C LYS A 166 -11.99 -10.32 -14.79
N ILE A 167 -11.79 -9.54 -15.85
CA ILE A 167 -10.95 -8.34 -15.86
C ILE A 167 -11.86 -7.12 -15.79
N SER A 168 -11.74 -6.31 -14.75
CA SER A 168 -12.49 -5.05 -14.63
C SER A 168 -11.93 -3.99 -15.57
N ARG A 169 -10.60 -3.94 -15.66
CA ARG A 169 -9.82 -2.99 -16.45
C ARG A 169 -8.41 -3.51 -16.68
N VAL A 170 -7.88 -3.21 -17.87
CA VAL A 170 -6.45 -3.27 -18.16
C VAL A 170 -5.86 -1.89 -17.95
N ILE A 171 -4.78 -1.79 -17.18
CA ILE A 171 -3.95 -0.58 -17.13
C ILE A 171 -2.65 -0.94 -17.83
N PHE A 172 -2.31 -0.21 -18.88
CA PHE A 172 -1.15 -0.50 -19.71
C PHE A 172 -0.23 0.70 -19.73
N TYR A 173 1.03 0.52 -19.33
CA TYR A 173 2.07 1.50 -19.59
C TYR A 173 2.53 1.38 -21.04
N GLY A 174 2.04 2.29 -21.87
CA GLY A 174 2.26 2.26 -23.31
C GLY A 174 1.19 3.02 -24.10
N THR A 175 1.47 3.15 -25.38
CA THR A 175 0.70 3.88 -26.38
C THR A 175 -0.48 3.06 -26.89
N SER A 176 -1.56 3.75 -27.27
CA SER A 176 -2.68 3.14 -27.99
C SER A 176 -2.37 3.00 -29.49
N PRO A 177 -3.10 2.14 -30.22
CA PRO A 177 -2.95 2.01 -31.67
C PRO A 177 -3.11 3.37 -32.36
N GLY A 178 -2.32 3.60 -33.41
CA GLY A 178 -2.34 4.85 -34.19
C GLY A 178 -1.50 5.99 -33.62
N ALA A 179 -0.82 5.81 -32.48
CA ALA A 179 0.14 6.78 -31.97
C ALA A 179 1.26 7.06 -33.00
N HIS A 180 1.65 8.34 -33.16
CA HIS A 180 2.66 8.75 -34.13
C HIS A 180 4.03 8.12 -33.86
N ASN A 181 4.42 8.06 -32.58
CA ASN A 181 5.65 7.44 -32.10
C ASN A 181 5.26 6.38 -31.05
N PRO A 182 4.97 5.14 -31.44
CA PRO A 182 4.61 4.09 -30.50
C PRO A 182 5.78 3.79 -29.57
N ASP A 183 5.48 3.54 -28.30
CA ASP A 183 6.48 3.22 -27.29
C ASP A 183 7.05 1.79 -27.47
N TRP A 184 8.01 1.46 -26.60
CA TRP A 184 8.68 0.17 -26.61
C TRP A 184 7.73 -1.02 -26.36
N ASN A 185 6.84 -0.94 -25.38
CA ASN A 185 5.97 -2.06 -25.00
C ASN A 185 4.96 -2.38 -26.11
N TYR A 186 4.40 -1.35 -26.74
CA TYR A 186 3.56 -1.51 -27.93
C TYR A 186 4.35 -2.14 -29.08
N THR A 187 5.52 -1.58 -29.40
CA THR A 187 6.31 -2.00 -30.57
C THR A 187 6.91 -3.40 -30.41
N ARG A 188 7.22 -3.82 -29.18
CA ARG A 188 7.78 -5.13 -28.88
C ARG A 188 6.86 -6.26 -29.32
N ASP A 189 5.54 -6.11 -29.19
CA ASP A 189 4.53 -7.06 -29.71
C ASP A 189 3.25 -6.36 -30.19
N SER A 190 3.35 -5.62 -31.29
CA SER A 190 2.25 -4.85 -31.88
C SER A 190 1.03 -5.70 -32.22
N ASP A 191 1.22 -6.94 -32.68
CA ASP A 191 0.12 -7.84 -33.04
C ASP A 191 -0.72 -8.22 -31.82
N SER A 192 -0.06 -8.46 -30.68
CA SER A 192 -0.74 -8.69 -29.40
C SER A 192 -1.37 -7.42 -28.85
N ALA A 193 -0.71 -6.27 -28.96
CA ALA A 193 -1.29 -4.98 -28.57
C ALA A 193 -2.57 -4.68 -29.36
N ASP A 194 -2.51 -4.70 -30.69
CA ASP A 194 -3.65 -4.49 -31.59
C ASP A 194 -4.82 -5.41 -31.27
N PHE A 195 -4.53 -6.70 -31.00
CA PHE A 195 -5.53 -7.67 -30.60
C PHE A 195 -6.21 -7.28 -29.28
N ILE A 196 -5.44 -6.85 -28.28
CA ILE A 196 -5.98 -6.44 -26.97
C ILE A 196 -6.82 -5.18 -27.08
N PHE A 197 -6.37 -4.16 -27.80
CA PHE A 197 -7.15 -2.93 -28.01
C PHE A 197 -8.47 -3.19 -28.75
N LYS A 198 -8.52 -4.21 -29.63
CA LYS A 198 -9.75 -4.65 -30.32
C LYS A 198 -10.59 -5.67 -29.54
N SER A 199 -10.17 -6.09 -28.34
CA SER A 199 -10.78 -7.19 -27.60
C SER A 199 -12.10 -6.85 -26.89
N GLY A 200 -12.44 -5.56 -26.78
CA GLY A 200 -13.60 -5.05 -26.06
C GLY A 200 -13.41 -4.87 -24.54
N LEU A 201 -12.19 -5.00 -24.04
CA LEU A 201 -11.83 -4.68 -22.65
C LEU A 201 -11.91 -3.18 -22.38
N ASN A 202 -12.07 -2.81 -21.11
CA ASN A 202 -11.82 -1.44 -20.67
C ASN A 202 -10.30 -1.28 -20.48
N ILE A 203 -9.68 -0.37 -21.21
CA ILE A 203 -8.22 -0.20 -21.24
C ILE A 203 -7.89 1.24 -20.88
N HIS A 204 -6.98 1.43 -19.93
CA HIS A 204 -6.39 2.72 -19.63
C HIS A 204 -4.93 2.65 -20.10
N SER A 205 -4.64 3.32 -21.21
CA SER A 205 -3.30 3.44 -21.78
C SER A 205 -2.62 4.67 -21.18
N LEU A 206 -1.61 4.42 -20.36
CA LEU A 206 -0.83 5.47 -19.70
C LEU A 206 0.50 5.57 -20.42
N HIS A 207 0.64 6.60 -21.24
CA HIS A 207 1.90 6.97 -21.87
C HIS A 207 2.11 8.47 -21.69
N ILE A 208 3.33 8.86 -21.35
CA ILE A 208 3.67 10.27 -21.15
C ILE A 208 4.68 10.66 -22.22
N PRO A 209 4.37 11.66 -23.07
CA PRO A 209 5.35 12.25 -23.97
C PRO A 209 6.59 12.72 -23.21
N GLN A 210 7.76 12.59 -23.80
CA GLN A 210 9.03 12.86 -23.12
C GLN A 210 9.08 14.27 -22.51
N GLU A 211 8.48 15.28 -23.15
CA GLU A 211 8.49 16.66 -22.64
C GLU A 211 7.63 16.86 -21.38
N LYS A 212 6.63 16.01 -21.15
CA LYS A 212 5.74 16.06 -19.97
C LYS A 212 6.17 15.09 -18.86
N SER A 213 7.11 14.20 -19.15
CA SER A 213 7.53 13.15 -18.22
C SER A 213 8.29 13.72 -17.03
N LEU A 214 7.92 13.29 -15.81
CA LEU A 214 8.66 13.63 -14.60
C LEU A 214 10.04 12.97 -14.66
N LEU A 215 11.08 13.78 -14.51
CA LEU A 215 12.46 13.30 -14.45
C LEU A 215 12.69 12.47 -13.19
N PHE A 216 13.34 11.31 -13.36
CA PHE A 216 14.00 10.65 -12.25
C PHE A 216 15.45 11.13 -12.27
N ASP A 217 15.67 12.30 -11.68
CA ASP A 217 16.96 12.98 -11.65
C ASP A 217 17.70 12.78 -10.31
N GLN A 218 18.88 13.38 -10.18
CA GLN A 218 19.67 13.32 -8.96
C GLN A 218 18.93 13.90 -7.75
N ASN A 219 18.09 14.93 -7.93
CA ASN A 219 17.33 15.52 -6.81
C ASN A 219 16.30 14.52 -6.25
N LEU A 220 15.52 13.90 -7.13
CA LEU A 220 14.55 12.89 -6.73
C LEU A 220 15.26 11.67 -6.13
N TYR A 221 16.37 11.24 -6.73
CA TYR A 221 17.20 10.15 -6.22
C TYR A 221 17.73 10.44 -4.80
N ASP A 222 18.32 11.61 -4.57
CA ASP A 222 18.86 12.01 -3.27
C ASP A 222 17.76 11.99 -2.19
N ARG A 223 16.55 12.45 -2.50
CA ARG A 223 15.42 12.37 -1.56
C ARG A 223 15.06 10.93 -1.20
N ILE A 224 15.13 10.01 -2.15
CA ILE A 224 14.92 8.58 -1.90
C ILE A 224 16.04 8.01 -1.02
N THR A 225 17.30 8.44 -1.19
CA THR A 225 18.42 7.97 -0.34
C THR A 225 18.25 8.32 1.14
N THR A 226 17.51 9.38 1.46
CA THR A 226 17.20 9.75 2.85
C THR A 226 16.14 8.86 3.50
N MET A 227 15.42 8.07 2.73
CA MET A 227 14.37 7.17 3.25
C MET A 227 14.98 5.88 3.78
N HIS A 228 14.33 5.30 4.80
CA HIS A 228 14.83 4.11 5.48
C HIS A 228 13.94 2.89 5.26
N THR A 229 13.14 2.86 4.20
CA THR A 229 12.27 1.73 3.87
C THR A 229 12.97 0.70 2.99
N ARG A 230 12.42 -0.52 2.92
CA ARG A 230 12.84 -1.55 1.96
C ARG A 230 12.74 -1.03 0.52
N ALA A 231 11.62 -0.38 0.17
CA ALA A 231 11.41 0.15 -1.17
C ALA A 231 12.45 1.19 -1.56
N ALA A 232 12.74 2.18 -0.71
CA ALA A 232 13.79 3.15 -1.02
C ALA A 232 15.17 2.48 -1.15
N ARG A 233 15.51 1.53 -0.26
CA ARG A 233 16.79 0.83 -0.30
C ARG A 233 16.98 -0.03 -1.54
N ILE A 234 15.95 -0.73 -2.01
CA ILE A 234 16.11 -1.53 -3.24
C ILE A 234 16.28 -0.62 -4.45
N VAL A 235 15.53 0.49 -4.53
CA VAL A 235 15.69 1.48 -5.59
C VAL A 235 17.12 2.03 -5.59
N THR A 236 17.63 2.52 -4.46
CA THR A 236 18.99 3.07 -4.39
C THR A 236 20.08 2.03 -4.66
N THR A 237 19.91 0.80 -4.15
CA THR A 237 20.85 -0.30 -4.40
C THR A 237 21.01 -0.59 -5.89
N LEU A 238 19.89 -0.68 -6.63
CA LEU A 238 19.90 -1.02 -8.05
C LEU A 238 20.39 0.14 -8.94
N HIS A 239 20.23 1.40 -8.48
CA HIS A 239 20.73 2.57 -9.19
C HIS A 239 22.22 2.82 -8.94
N ASN A 240 22.80 2.24 -7.88
CA ASN A 240 24.19 2.40 -7.50
C ASN A 240 25.13 1.43 -8.24
N THR A 241 25.02 1.37 -9.57
CA THR A 241 26.00 0.67 -10.43
C THR A 241 26.61 1.67 -11.41
N PRO A 242 27.86 1.48 -11.88
CA PRO A 242 28.52 2.48 -12.73
C PRO A 242 27.73 2.86 -13.99
N VAL A 243 27.11 1.87 -14.65
CA VAL A 243 26.30 2.11 -15.86
C VAL A 243 25.02 2.88 -15.52
N ILE A 244 24.29 2.45 -14.49
CA ILE A 244 23.01 3.07 -14.13
C ILE A 244 23.22 4.47 -13.53
N SER A 245 24.25 4.66 -12.71
CA SER A 245 24.62 5.98 -12.18
C SER A 245 24.98 6.94 -13.31
N GLY A 246 25.75 6.49 -14.32
CA GLY A 246 26.03 7.32 -15.50
C GLY A 246 24.77 7.71 -16.28
N LEU A 247 23.83 6.78 -16.44
CA LEU A 247 22.53 7.08 -17.07
C LEU A 247 21.69 8.07 -16.24
N LEU A 248 21.77 8.00 -14.90
CA LEU A 248 21.13 8.97 -14.01
C LEU A 248 21.72 10.37 -14.21
N ASP A 249 23.05 10.47 -14.25
CA ASP A 249 23.79 11.72 -14.48
C ASP A 249 23.45 12.33 -15.85
N ASP A 250 23.27 11.49 -16.87
CA ASP A 250 22.86 11.90 -18.23
C ASP A 250 21.37 12.28 -18.33
N GLY A 251 20.61 12.18 -17.24
CA GLY A 251 19.18 12.47 -17.22
C GLY A 251 18.38 11.51 -18.09
N HIS A 252 18.78 10.23 -18.17
CA HIS A 252 18.13 9.21 -18.98
C HIS A 252 16.77 8.79 -18.41
N PHE A 253 16.67 8.62 -17.09
CA PHE A 253 15.49 8.03 -16.46
C PHE A 253 14.32 9.01 -16.32
N ARG A 254 13.12 8.46 -16.35
CA ARG A 254 11.87 9.13 -16.02
C ARG A 254 11.05 8.25 -15.09
N VAL A 255 10.02 8.87 -14.50
CA VAL A 255 8.92 8.16 -13.85
C VAL A 255 7.98 7.64 -14.94
N TRP A 256 8.26 6.43 -15.41
CA TRP A 256 7.57 5.72 -16.49
C TRP A 256 6.52 4.78 -15.87
N ASP A 257 6.83 3.49 -15.70
CA ASP A 257 5.90 2.49 -15.15
C ASP A 257 5.31 2.82 -13.79
N GLU A 258 6.02 3.58 -12.96
CA GLU A 258 5.56 4.00 -11.64
C GLU A 258 4.31 4.88 -11.72
N ILE A 259 4.09 5.56 -12.85
CA ILE A 259 2.88 6.36 -13.07
C ILE A 259 1.62 5.51 -12.98
N THR A 260 1.69 4.24 -13.38
CA THR A 260 0.55 3.33 -13.32
C THR A 260 0.15 3.02 -11.87
N ILE A 261 1.14 2.93 -10.97
CA ILE A 261 0.92 2.69 -9.54
C ILE A 261 0.43 3.95 -8.85
N ILE A 262 0.98 5.11 -9.21
CA ILE A 262 0.51 6.40 -8.72
C ILE A 262 -0.93 6.65 -9.18
N TYR A 263 -1.28 6.31 -10.42
CA TYR A 263 -2.65 6.37 -10.94
C TYR A 263 -3.59 5.44 -10.18
N LEU A 264 -3.18 4.19 -9.92
CA LEU A 264 -3.97 3.26 -9.12
C LEU A 264 -4.21 3.77 -7.68
N ASN A 265 -3.23 4.46 -7.09
CA ASN A 265 -3.31 4.97 -5.73
C ASN A 265 -4.09 6.30 -5.63
N HIS A 266 -3.91 7.19 -6.61
CA HIS A 266 -4.44 8.54 -6.65
C HIS A 266 -4.99 8.88 -8.04
N PRO A 267 -6.08 8.23 -8.49
CA PRO A 267 -6.60 8.40 -9.85
C PRO A 267 -7.07 9.83 -10.16
N SER A 268 -7.41 10.62 -9.14
CA SER A 268 -7.82 12.03 -9.28
C SER A 268 -6.69 12.98 -9.69
N LEU A 269 -5.43 12.53 -9.67
CA LEU A 269 -4.29 13.32 -10.14
C LEU A 269 -4.14 13.31 -11.67
N PHE A 270 -4.93 12.48 -12.35
CA PHE A 270 -4.79 12.17 -13.77
C PHE A 270 -6.06 12.52 -14.54
N GLU A 271 -5.88 13.10 -15.71
CA GLU A 271 -6.93 13.37 -16.67
C GLU A 271 -6.81 12.37 -17.83
N LEU A 272 -7.87 11.60 -18.06
CA LEU A 272 -7.94 10.65 -19.15
C LEU A 272 -9.09 10.99 -20.10
N SER A 273 -8.86 10.80 -21.39
CA SER A 273 -9.85 10.98 -22.46
C SER A 273 -10.05 9.69 -23.24
N PRO A 274 -11.26 9.41 -23.75
CA PRO A 274 -11.48 8.28 -24.64
C PRO A 274 -10.80 8.52 -25.99
N VAL A 275 -10.28 7.47 -26.62
CA VAL A 275 -9.86 7.53 -28.04
C VAL A 275 -11.11 7.61 -28.93
N GLU A 276 -10.99 8.26 -30.09
CA GLU A 276 -12.12 8.52 -31.00
C GLU A 276 -12.87 7.24 -31.39
N GLU A 277 -12.14 6.15 -31.61
CA GLU A 277 -12.68 4.88 -32.10
C GLU A 277 -13.32 4.03 -30.99
N SER A 278 -13.10 4.34 -29.70
CA SER A 278 -13.58 3.49 -28.60
C SER A 278 -13.66 4.21 -27.25
N ALA A 279 -14.88 4.41 -26.74
CA ALA A 279 -15.12 4.92 -25.38
C ALA A 279 -14.65 3.96 -24.26
N ARG A 280 -14.17 2.75 -24.59
CA ARG A 280 -13.60 1.80 -23.62
C ARG A 280 -12.10 1.95 -23.47
N VAL A 281 -11.45 2.67 -24.36
CA VAL A 281 -10.01 2.91 -24.34
C VAL A 281 -9.79 4.35 -23.93
N MET A 282 -9.25 4.53 -22.74
CA MET A 282 -8.91 5.82 -22.17
C MET A 282 -7.40 6.04 -22.30
N VAL A 283 -6.97 7.20 -22.79
CA VAL A 283 -5.57 7.61 -22.88
C VAL A 283 -5.29 8.73 -21.89
N LEU A 284 -4.07 8.77 -21.36
CA LEU A 284 -3.61 9.84 -20.49
C LEU A 284 -3.41 11.14 -21.28
N GLU A 285 -4.08 12.21 -20.87
CA GLU A 285 -3.93 13.56 -21.45
C GLU A 285 -2.97 14.42 -20.64
N ASP A 286 -3.18 14.43 -19.32
CA ASP A 286 -2.43 15.28 -18.40
C ASP A 286 -2.44 14.76 -16.95
N PHE A 287 -1.53 15.28 -16.14
CA PHE A 287 -1.48 15.01 -14.70
C PHE A 287 -0.82 16.14 -13.92
N ARG A 288 -1.07 16.18 -12.61
CA ARG A 288 -0.49 17.18 -11.70
C ARG A 288 0.92 16.77 -11.25
N THR A 289 1.95 17.20 -11.98
CA THR A 289 3.36 16.79 -11.76
C THR A 289 3.84 16.96 -10.32
N ASP A 290 3.54 18.09 -9.68
CA ASP A 290 3.92 18.39 -8.29
C ASP A 290 3.33 17.39 -7.29
N LEU A 291 2.10 16.95 -7.54
CA LEU A 291 1.40 15.97 -6.70
C LEU A 291 1.81 14.53 -7.04
N VAL A 292 2.14 14.25 -8.30
CA VAL A 292 2.67 12.94 -8.73
C VAL A 292 4.03 12.67 -8.10
N GLU A 293 4.94 13.64 -8.07
CA GLU A 293 6.25 13.50 -7.40
C GLU A 293 6.08 13.25 -5.89
N GLN A 294 5.15 13.96 -5.25
CA GLN A 294 4.84 13.73 -3.84
C GLN A 294 4.26 12.33 -3.60
N ALA A 295 3.36 11.86 -4.48
CA ALA A 295 2.80 10.51 -4.41
C ALA A 295 3.86 9.43 -4.62
N TYR A 296 4.78 9.63 -5.59
CA TYR A 296 5.93 8.78 -5.84
C TYR A 296 6.74 8.55 -4.57
N LEU A 297 7.15 9.64 -3.93
CA LEU A 297 7.96 9.58 -2.70
C LEU A 297 7.19 8.96 -1.54
N LYS A 298 5.89 9.23 -1.43
CA LYS A 298 5.04 8.66 -0.39
C LYS A 298 4.87 7.14 -0.55
N LEU A 299 4.79 6.65 -1.78
CA LEU A 299 4.66 5.22 -2.08
C LEU A 299 5.95 4.43 -1.79
N LEU A 300 7.12 5.07 -1.90
CA LEU A 300 8.39 4.47 -1.51
C LEU A 300 8.70 4.59 -0.01
N ASP A 301 8.09 5.55 0.68
CA ASP A 301 8.28 5.75 2.12
C ASP A 301 7.44 4.77 2.98
N TYR A 302 7.27 4.99 4.29
CA TYR A 302 6.61 4.02 5.17
C TYR A 302 5.20 3.64 4.72
N SER A 303 5.06 2.43 4.21
CA SER A 303 3.80 1.94 3.64
C SER A 303 2.65 1.86 4.64
N ALA A 304 2.96 1.61 5.90
CA ALA A 304 2.00 1.64 6.98
C ALA A 304 1.37 3.04 7.16
N ASP A 305 2.03 4.09 6.64
CA ASP A 305 1.59 5.49 6.69
C ASP A 305 1.01 5.98 5.36
N LEU A 306 0.85 5.11 4.34
CA LEU A 306 0.43 5.50 2.99
C LEU A 306 -0.90 6.27 2.96
N HIS A 307 -1.81 5.98 3.90
CA HIS A 307 -3.11 6.65 4.02
C HIS A 307 -3.17 7.69 5.15
N LEU A 308 -2.04 7.99 5.78
CA LEU A 308 -1.96 8.96 6.86
C LEU A 308 -1.35 10.27 6.35
N ASN A 309 -1.95 11.38 6.79
CA ASN A 309 -1.25 12.66 6.73
C ASN A 309 -0.10 12.62 7.74
N ARG A 310 1.12 12.93 7.28
CA ARG A 310 2.29 13.03 8.16
C ARG A 310 2.02 14.08 9.22
N ARG A 311 2.36 13.78 10.48
CA ARG A 311 2.45 14.82 11.50
C ARG A 311 3.74 15.60 11.29
N THR A 312 3.63 16.91 11.37
CA THR A 312 4.77 17.82 11.41
C THR A 312 5.21 18.03 12.85
N ALA A 313 6.53 18.04 13.08
CA ALA A 313 7.04 18.43 14.38
C ALA A 313 6.79 19.93 14.63
N VAL A 314 6.51 20.30 15.88
CA VAL A 314 6.22 21.69 16.27
C VAL A 314 7.49 22.42 16.73
N VAL A 315 8.28 21.75 17.58
CA VAL A 315 9.51 22.31 18.17
C VAL A 315 10.74 21.53 17.73
N LEU A 316 10.61 20.21 17.54
CA LEU A 316 11.69 19.39 17.01
C LEU A 316 11.86 19.68 15.52
N ASN A 317 13.10 19.58 15.04
CA ASN A 317 13.34 19.53 13.60
C ASN A 317 12.75 18.23 12.99
N ASP A 318 12.97 17.11 13.67
CA ASP A 318 12.33 15.83 13.37
C ASP A 318 12.25 14.95 14.63
N PHE A 319 11.42 13.91 14.57
CA PHE A 319 11.36 12.89 15.58
C PHE A 319 12.58 11.97 15.51
N PRO A 320 13.12 11.53 16.66
CA PRO A 320 14.29 10.68 16.67
C PRO A 320 13.95 9.30 16.08
N VAL A 321 14.76 8.87 15.10
CA VAL A 321 14.68 7.54 14.47
C VAL A 321 16.02 6.80 14.50
N ASN A 322 17.11 7.48 14.86
CA ASN A 322 18.43 6.87 14.97
C ASN A 322 18.51 6.00 16.24
N PRO A 323 18.77 4.68 16.14
CA PRO A 323 18.87 3.78 17.28
C PRO A 323 19.79 4.25 18.40
N SER A 324 20.85 5.01 18.10
CA SER A 324 21.79 5.52 19.11
C SER A 324 21.15 6.48 20.12
N MET A 325 20.03 7.10 19.76
CA MET A 325 19.28 8.03 20.62
C MET A 325 18.42 7.32 21.68
N PHE A 326 18.32 5.98 21.64
CA PHE A 326 17.43 5.20 22.48
C PHE A 326 18.17 4.36 23.51
N LYS A 327 17.46 4.03 24.61
CA LYS A 327 17.89 3.12 25.68
C LYS A 327 18.27 1.75 25.10
N GLU A 328 19.18 1.06 25.77
CA GLU A 328 19.79 -0.20 25.31
C GLU A 328 18.76 -1.29 24.99
N ASP A 329 17.66 -1.32 25.74
CA ASP A 329 16.57 -2.28 25.56
C ASP A 329 15.64 -1.96 24.37
N ILE A 330 15.57 -0.71 23.93
CA ILE A 330 14.76 -0.28 22.77
C ILE A 330 15.59 -0.21 21.49
N ARG A 331 16.86 0.20 21.60
CA ARG A 331 17.78 0.41 20.47
C ARG A 331 17.74 -0.70 19.40
N PRO A 332 17.74 -2.00 19.74
CA PRO A 332 17.70 -3.07 18.74
C PRO A 332 16.41 -3.10 17.89
N TYR A 333 15.33 -2.54 18.42
CA TYR A 333 13.98 -2.67 17.86
C TYR A 333 13.52 -1.43 17.10
N VAL A 334 14.18 -0.28 17.24
CA VAL A 334 13.76 1.01 16.63
C VAL A 334 13.47 0.86 15.14
N LYS A 335 14.44 0.36 14.36
CA LYS A 335 14.28 0.18 12.91
C LYS A 335 13.16 -0.79 12.58
N ARG A 336 13.13 -1.94 13.24
CA ARG A 336 12.13 -2.99 13.03
C ARG A 336 10.72 -2.49 13.32
N ILE A 337 10.52 -1.76 14.42
CA ILE A 337 9.21 -1.19 14.78
C ILE A 337 8.76 -0.20 13.72
N ILE A 338 9.63 0.74 13.33
CA ILE A 338 9.33 1.75 12.32
C ILE A 338 9.01 1.11 10.96
N GLU A 339 9.79 0.11 10.53
CA GLU A 339 9.56 -0.62 9.28
C GLU A 339 8.26 -1.42 9.31
N THR A 340 7.93 -2.04 10.44
CA THR A 340 6.73 -2.89 10.58
C THR A 340 5.46 -2.06 10.70
N HIS A 341 5.50 -1.01 11.52
CA HIS A 341 4.30 -0.30 11.95
C HIS A 341 4.19 1.11 11.37
N GLY A 342 5.23 1.62 10.72
CA GLY A 342 5.26 2.97 10.16
C GLY A 342 5.79 4.01 11.14
N LEU A 343 6.20 5.13 10.56
CA LEU A 343 6.78 6.24 11.28
C LEU A 343 5.72 7.01 12.08
N GLU A 344 4.47 7.12 11.60
CA GLU A 344 3.42 7.79 12.36
C GLU A 344 3.05 7.04 13.64
N GLU A 345 3.02 5.71 13.60
CA GLU A 345 2.83 4.92 14.81
C GLU A 345 4.05 5.03 15.74
N TRP A 346 5.27 4.99 15.19
CA TRP A 346 6.49 5.23 15.96
C TRP A 346 6.43 6.55 16.73
N LYS A 347 6.13 7.65 16.05
CA LYS A 347 6.01 8.98 16.63
C LYS A 347 4.92 9.03 17.71
N ALA A 348 3.75 8.45 17.43
CA ALA A 348 2.63 8.44 18.38
C ALA A 348 2.98 7.67 19.66
N CYS A 349 3.52 6.45 19.53
CA CYS A 349 3.93 5.64 20.67
C CYS A 349 5.12 6.27 21.41
N LEU A 350 6.10 6.84 20.71
CA LEU A 350 7.22 7.54 21.35
C LEU A 350 6.70 8.68 22.24
N LEU A 351 5.92 9.60 21.68
CA LEU A 351 5.33 10.71 22.42
C LEU A 351 4.44 10.24 23.58
N THR A 352 3.63 9.20 23.34
CA THR A 352 2.77 8.61 24.37
C THR A 352 3.61 8.19 25.56
N ASN A 353 4.70 7.46 25.35
CA ASN A 353 5.47 6.88 26.44
C ASN A 353 6.41 7.89 27.11
N GLU A 354 6.92 8.89 26.40
CA GLU A 354 7.63 10.02 27.00
C GLU A 354 6.70 10.84 27.91
N PHE A 355 5.48 11.11 27.46
CA PHE A 355 4.45 11.77 28.27
C PHE A 355 4.00 10.90 29.44
N HIS A 356 3.77 9.61 29.21
CA HIS A 356 3.29 8.64 30.19
C HIS A 356 4.37 8.20 31.21
N ARG A 357 5.62 8.59 30.97
CA ARG A 357 6.81 8.35 31.81
C ARG A 357 7.21 6.88 32.02
N HIS A 358 6.57 5.94 31.32
CA HIS A 358 7.00 4.56 31.23
C HIS A 358 6.43 3.91 29.96
N LEU A 359 7.03 2.78 29.55
CA LEU A 359 6.54 1.99 28.43
C LEU A 359 5.41 1.07 28.92
N GLY A 360 4.18 1.34 28.47
CA GLY A 360 2.99 0.63 28.94
C GLY A 360 2.17 0.00 27.81
N ILE A 361 1.72 -1.24 28.02
CA ILE A 361 0.96 -2.03 27.03
C ILE A 361 -0.30 -1.26 26.59
N TYR A 362 -1.13 -0.79 27.54
CA TYR A 362 -2.36 -0.08 27.20
C TYR A 362 -2.10 1.29 26.56
N SER A 363 -1.01 1.98 26.90
CA SER A 363 -0.63 3.25 26.28
C SER A 363 -0.28 3.04 24.80
N ILE A 364 0.49 1.99 24.49
CA ILE A 364 0.80 1.57 23.10
C ILE A 364 -0.49 1.19 22.36
N VAL A 365 -1.38 0.40 22.97
CA VAL A 365 -2.64 0.01 22.34
C VAL A 365 -3.55 1.23 22.08
N GLY A 366 -3.57 2.20 23.00
CA GLY A 366 -4.26 3.47 22.80
C GLY A 366 -3.74 4.24 21.57
N ALA A 367 -2.42 4.34 21.44
CA ALA A 367 -1.79 4.99 20.29
C ALA A 367 -2.11 4.25 18.98
N LYS A 368 -1.95 2.92 18.95
CA LYS A 368 -2.31 2.07 17.81
C LYS A 368 -3.78 2.22 17.41
N MET A 369 -4.69 2.29 18.39
CA MET A 369 -6.12 2.49 18.15
C MET A 369 -6.42 3.88 17.54
N GLY A 370 -5.78 4.93 18.03
CA GLY A 370 -5.94 6.28 17.50
C GLY A 370 -5.42 6.41 16.05
N ILE A 371 -4.27 5.78 15.74
CA ILE A 371 -3.77 5.72 14.36
C ILE A 371 -4.73 4.94 13.47
N ARG A 372 -5.20 3.76 13.93
CA ARG A 372 -6.16 2.95 13.17
C ARG A 372 -7.47 3.71 12.88
N ALA A 373 -7.92 4.53 13.82
CA ALA A 373 -9.08 5.38 13.61
C ALA A 373 -8.88 6.42 12.52
N ARG A 374 -7.70 7.07 12.47
CA ARG A 374 -7.35 8.02 11.40
C ARG A 374 -7.32 7.34 10.04
N GLU A 375 -6.77 6.13 9.95
CA GLU A 375 -6.74 5.34 8.71
C GLU A 375 -8.14 5.06 8.17
N ILE A 376 -9.04 4.54 9.01
CA ILE A 376 -10.39 4.13 8.58
C ILE A 376 -11.28 5.35 8.27
N LEU A 377 -11.13 6.42 9.03
CA LEU A 377 -11.94 7.63 8.86
C LEU A 377 -11.37 8.58 7.80
N GLU A 378 -10.14 8.34 7.32
CA GLU A 378 -9.37 9.25 6.47
C GLU A 378 -9.30 10.66 7.09
N ALA A 379 -9.14 10.70 8.42
CA ALA A 379 -9.19 11.94 9.18
C ALA A 379 -7.80 12.59 9.26
N PRO A 380 -7.69 13.91 9.00
CA PRO A 380 -6.48 14.67 9.29
C PRO A 380 -6.07 14.55 10.76
N PHE A 381 -4.79 14.81 11.03
CA PHE A 381 -4.33 14.97 12.41
C PHE A 381 -5.05 16.17 13.04
N ASP A 382 -5.41 16.10 14.32
CA ASP A 382 -6.13 17.13 15.08
C ASP A 382 -7.62 17.35 14.80
N GLU A 383 -8.23 16.64 13.84
CA GLU A 383 -9.64 16.82 13.49
C GLU A 383 -10.58 15.75 14.07
N LEU A 384 -10.05 14.69 14.67
CA LEU A 384 -10.85 13.65 15.30
C LEU A 384 -11.45 14.13 16.63
N LYS A 385 -12.74 13.82 16.83
CA LYS A 385 -13.33 13.78 18.17
C LYS A 385 -13.29 12.36 18.70
N VAL A 386 -12.92 12.20 19.97
CA VAL A 386 -12.78 10.91 20.64
C VAL A 386 -13.73 10.84 21.82
N ILE A 387 -14.51 9.76 21.90
CA ILE A 387 -15.24 9.37 23.11
C ILE A 387 -14.58 8.10 23.62
N SER A 388 -13.76 8.25 24.65
CA SER A 388 -13.08 7.15 25.30
C SER A 388 -14.04 6.39 26.22
N ILE A 389 -14.06 5.06 26.12
CA ILE A 389 -14.83 4.17 27.01
C ILE A 389 -13.89 3.48 28.01
N THR A 390 -12.65 3.95 28.16
CA THR A 390 -11.63 3.29 28.98
C THR A 390 -11.71 3.69 30.45
N GLY A 391 -12.53 4.69 30.79
CA GLY A 391 -12.61 5.27 32.11
C GLY A 391 -11.35 6.05 32.51
N LYS A 392 -11.25 6.37 33.80
CA LYS A 392 -10.14 7.13 34.38
C LYS A 392 -9.18 6.29 35.24
N SER A 393 -9.53 5.02 35.49
CA SER A 393 -8.73 4.13 36.35
C SER A 393 -7.71 3.31 35.57
N PRO A 394 -6.42 3.32 35.99
CA PRO A 394 -5.41 2.43 35.43
C PRO A 394 -5.74 0.94 35.67
N PRO A 395 -5.20 0.05 34.83
CA PRO A 395 -4.29 0.32 33.71
C PRO A 395 -5.00 0.68 32.41
N LEU A 396 -6.34 0.59 32.36
CA LEU A 396 -7.09 0.76 31.12
C LEU A 396 -7.12 2.22 30.65
N SER A 397 -7.22 3.18 31.58
CA SER A 397 -7.24 4.60 31.28
C SER A 397 -5.95 5.11 30.63
N CYS A 398 -4.84 4.36 30.73
CA CYS A 398 -3.58 4.70 30.05
C CYS A 398 -3.73 4.79 28.51
N MET A 399 -4.76 4.13 27.94
CA MET A 399 -5.10 4.29 26.53
C MET A 399 -5.44 5.74 26.15
N ASN A 400 -5.93 6.56 27.09
CA ASN A 400 -6.29 7.96 26.83
C ASN A 400 -5.08 8.79 26.40
N ASP A 401 -3.90 8.51 26.95
CA ASP A 401 -2.66 9.19 26.56
C ASP A 401 -2.28 8.84 25.12
N GLY A 402 -2.43 7.56 24.76
CA GLY A 402 -2.25 7.08 23.40
C GLY A 402 -3.22 7.74 22.42
N PHE A 403 -4.50 7.90 22.79
CA PHE A 403 -5.48 8.62 21.96
C PHE A 403 -5.02 10.05 21.70
N GLN A 404 -4.55 10.76 22.73
CA GLN A 404 -4.06 12.14 22.56
C GLN A 404 -2.90 12.22 21.59
N ALA A 405 -1.87 11.39 21.78
CA ALA A 405 -0.69 11.41 20.93
C ALA A 405 -0.98 10.97 19.48
N ALA A 406 -1.87 10.01 19.27
CA ALA A 406 -2.12 9.43 17.95
C ALA A 406 -3.10 10.24 17.09
N THR A 407 -4.12 10.83 17.72
CA THR A 407 -5.20 11.54 17.01
C THR A 407 -4.98 13.05 16.95
N GLY A 408 -4.16 13.58 17.86
CA GLY A 408 -4.04 15.02 18.10
C GLY A 408 -5.13 15.54 19.04
N ALA A 409 -6.31 14.90 19.09
CA ALA A 409 -7.40 15.26 20.00
C ALA A 409 -6.89 15.37 21.44
N SER A 410 -7.30 16.40 22.18
CA SER A 410 -6.84 16.59 23.55
C SER A 410 -7.99 16.85 24.51
N LEU A 411 -7.79 16.46 25.77
CA LEU A 411 -8.71 16.79 26.86
C LEU A 411 -8.86 18.30 27.01
N GLY A 412 -7.74 19.04 26.91
CA GLY A 412 -7.72 20.50 27.06
C GLY A 412 -8.53 21.25 26.00
N ARG A 413 -8.65 20.70 24.77
CA ARG A 413 -9.50 21.28 23.71
C ARG A 413 -10.95 20.77 23.76
N GLY A 414 -11.29 19.89 24.70
CA GLY A 414 -12.59 19.22 24.74
C GLY A 414 -12.83 18.30 23.52
N ALA A 415 -11.75 17.84 22.87
CA ALA A 415 -11.83 16.93 21.74
C ALA A 415 -11.85 15.45 22.17
N ILE A 416 -11.56 15.18 23.45
CA ILE A 416 -11.69 13.87 24.09
C ILE A 416 -12.70 13.96 25.24
N ASP A 417 -13.76 13.17 25.15
CA ASP A 417 -14.68 12.90 26.26
C ASP A 417 -14.39 11.52 26.85
N VAL A 418 -14.26 11.41 28.17
CA VAL A 418 -14.00 10.13 28.86
C VAL A 418 -15.25 9.66 29.59
N LEU A 419 -15.80 8.52 29.14
CA LEU A 419 -16.93 7.85 29.79
C LEU A 419 -16.44 6.97 30.95
N GLU A 420 -17.01 7.18 32.13
CA GLU A 420 -16.67 6.41 33.33
C GLU A 420 -17.56 5.18 33.53
N GLN A 421 -18.72 5.15 32.88
CA GLN A 421 -19.69 4.06 33.02
C GLN A 421 -19.25 2.84 32.20
N ASN A 422 -19.17 1.68 32.83
CA ASN A 422 -18.83 0.39 32.22
C ASN A 422 -17.52 0.43 31.40
N PRO A 423 -16.38 0.73 32.04
CA PRO A 423 -15.12 0.92 31.35
C PRO A 423 -14.68 -0.37 30.63
N ARG A 424 -14.29 -0.23 29.37
CA ARG A 424 -13.79 -1.32 28.53
C ARG A 424 -12.77 -0.80 27.52
N ALA A 425 -12.00 -1.70 26.94
CA ALA A 425 -10.91 -1.35 26.03
C ALA A 425 -11.43 -0.97 24.63
N ALA A 426 -12.16 0.15 24.58
CA ALA A 426 -12.82 0.65 23.40
C ALA A 426 -12.86 2.18 23.39
N ALA A 427 -12.96 2.74 22.19
CA ALA A 427 -13.21 4.15 21.97
C ALA A 427 -14.07 4.35 20.72
N ILE A 428 -14.71 5.51 20.66
CA ILE A 428 -15.48 5.95 19.51
C ILE A 428 -14.79 7.17 18.93
N PHE A 429 -14.55 7.13 17.62
CA PHE A 429 -13.91 8.18 16.85
C PHE A 429 -14.93 8.77 15.88
N ILE A 430 -14.95 10.10 15.77
CA ILE A 430 -15.91 10.83 14.96
C ILE A 430 -15.15 11.81 14.06
N TYR A 431 -15.44 11.74 12.77
CA TYR A 431 -14.95 12.69 11.76
C TYR A 431 -16.05 12.93 10.71
N GLY A 432 -16.40 14.19 10.48
CA GLY A 432 -17.52 14.57 9.62
C GLY A 432 -18.82 13.85 10.02
N ASN A 433 -19.43 13.11 9.08
CA ASN A 433 -20.63 12.31 9.30
C ASN A 433 -20.36 10.84 9.68
N LYS A 434 -19.10 10.43 9.77
CA LYS A 434 -18.69 9.05 10.08
C LYS A 434 -18.43 8.90 11.59
N LYS A 435 -18.89 7.79 12.15
CA LYS A 435 -18.64 7.36 13.52
C LYS A 435 -18.05 5.94 13.49
N LEU A 436 -16.86 5.78 14.03
CA LEU A 436 -16.16 4.51 14.12
C LEU A 436 -16.04 4.09 15.59
N THR A 437 -16.49 2.89 15.92
CA THR A 437 -16.16 2.27 17.21
C THR A 437 -15.04 1.26 16.99
N LEU A 438 -13.97 1.38 17.78
CA LEU A 438 -12.89 0.40 17.87
C LEU A 438 -12.89 -0.22 19.26
N GLU A 439 -12.81 -1.55 19.33
CA GLU A 439 -12.71 -2.32 20.57
C GLU A 439 -11.64 -3.39 20.44
N ILE A 440 -10.78 -3.57 21.44
CA ILE A 440 -9.76 -4.64 21.41
C ILE A 440 -10.45 -6.01 21.29
N LYS A 441 -9.97 -6.86 20.37
CA LYS A 441 -10.46 -8.23 20.24
C LYS A 441 -10.25 -9.01 21.54
N LYS A 442 -11.24 -9.83 21.91
CA LYS A 442 -11.28 -10.57 23.19
C LYS A 442 -10.02 -11.42 23.44
N ASN A 443 -9.51 -12.10 22.42
CA ASN A 443 -8.30 -12.92 22.53
C ASN A 443 -7.07 -12.08 22.89
N VAL A 444 -6.90 -10.92 22.25
CA VAL A 444 -5.80 -9.99 22.54
C VAL A 444 -5.92 -9.43 23.95
N LEU A 445 -7.12 -8.96 24.33
CA LEU A 445 -7.37 -8.42 25.67
C LEU A 445 -7.12 -9.47 26.77
N ASN A 446 -7.54 -10.72 26.54
CA ASN A 446 -7.34 -11.81 27.49
C ASN A 446 -5.85 -12.16 27.65
N ARG A 447 -5.06 -12.11 26.56
CA ARG A 447 -3.61 -12.29 26.60
C ARG A 447 -2.95 -11.21 27.47
N ILE A 448 -3.26 -9.93 27.20
CA ILE A 448 -2.72 -8.80 27.98
C ILE A 448 -3.06 -8.95 29.48
N LYS A 449 -4.32 -9.27 29.80
CA LYS A 449 -4.75 -9.47 31.20
C LYS A 449 -4.02 -10.64 31.86
N LYS A 450 -3.83 -11.74 31.14
CA LYS A 450 -3.11 -12.92 31.63
C LYS A 450 -1.66 -12.56 31.97
N ASP A 451 -0.96 -11.87 31.06
CA ASP A 451 0.45 -11.54 31.24
C ASP A 451 0.65 -10.55 32.40
N ILE A 452 -0.20 -9.52 32.50
CA ILE A 452 -0.19 -8.57 33.63
C ILE A 452 -0.49 -9.28 34.96
N SER A 453 -1.47 -10.18 34.99
CA SER A 453 -1.79 -10.95 36.21
C SER A 453 -0.66 -11.90 36.60
N ALA A 454 0.03 -12.50 35.62
CA ALA A 454 1.19 -13.35 35.88
C ALA A 454 2.35 -12.52 36.45
N ALA A 455 2.62 -11.34 35.89
CA ALA A 455 3.62 -10.41 36.39
C ALA A 455 3.32 -9.98 37.84
N LEU A 456 2.08 -9.59 38.14
CA LEU A 456 1.67 -9.22 39.51
C LEU A 456 1.92 -10.35 40.51
N LYS A 457 1.60 -11.60 40.11
CA LYS A 457 1.81 -12.78 40.95
C LYS A 457 3.30 -13.09 41.15
N ALA A 458 4.10 -12.97 40.09
CA ALA A 458 5.53 -13.29 40.11
C ALA A 458 6.34 -12.30 40.96
N TYR A 459 6.02 -11.02 40.88
CA TYR A 459 6.79 -9.96 41.54
C TYR A 459 6.14 -9.44 42.83
N GLY A 460 4.96 -9.92 43.21
CA GLY A 460 4.35 -9.61 44.51
C GLY A 460 3.76 -8.20 44.63
N GLY A 461 3.43 -7.55 43.51
CA GLY A 461 2.77 -6.24 43.50
C GLY A 461 3.38 -5.25 42.51
N LEU A 462 3.07 -3.96 42.69
CA LEU A 462 3.51 -2.85 41.83
C LEU A 462 4.87 -2.30 42.28
N ASN A 463 5.94 -3.07 42.07
CA ASN A 463 7.31 -2.69 42.43
C ASN A 463 8.21 -2.50 41.18
N ARG A 464 9.48 -2.20 41.41
CA ARG A 464 10.45 -1.90 40.34
C ARG A 464 10.63 -3.09 39.39
N GLU A 465 10.68 -4.29 39.93
CA GLU A 465 10.86 -5.54 39.20
C GLU A 465 9.63 -5.82 38.32
N TYR A 466 8.42 -5.59 38.85
CA TYR A 466 7.19 -5.63 38.07
C TYR A 466 7.21 -4.66 36.90
N PHE A 467 7.56 -3.38 37.12
CA PHE A 467 7.59 -2.40 36.05
C PHE A 467 8.70 -2.65 35.02
N ALA A 468 9.84 -3.23 35.42
CA ALA A 468 10.87 -3.68 34.50
C ALA A 468 10.33 -4.79 33.58
N HIS A 469 9.61 -5.77 34.15
CA HIS A 469 8.99 -6.83 33.35
C HIS A 469 7.83 -6.33 32.46
N ILE A 470 7.01 -5.39 32.94
CA ILE A 470 5.97 -4.75 32.11
C ILE A 470 6.59 -4.00 30.94
N ARG A 471 7.78 -3.40 31.13
CA ARG A 471 8.51 -2.73 30.05
C ARG A 471 8.96 -3.74 28.99
N GLU A 472 9.52 -4.88 29.38
CA GLU A 472 9.86 -5.98 28.45
C GLU A 472 8.63 -6.43 27.66
N LEU A 473 7.53 -6.77 28.35
CA LEU A 473 6.28 -7.16 27.70
C LEU A 473 5.76 -6.08 26.74
N SER A 474 5.88 -4.80 27.13
CA SER A 474 5.42 -3.69 26.29
C SER A 474 6.21 -3.58 24.98
N ILE A 475 7.50 -3.93 24.98
CA ILE A 475 8.32 -4.01 23.75
C ILE A 475 7.80 -5.13 22.85
N ASP A 476 7.56 -6.32 23.40
CA ASP A 476 7.02 -7.46 22.67
C ASP A 476 5.65 -7.15 22.05
N TYR A 477 4.75 -6.55 22.84
CA TYR A 477 3.45 -6.12 22.35
C TYR A 477 3.54 -5.02 21.29
N TRP A 478 4.51 -4.11 21.37
CA TRP A 478 4.70 -3.11 20.31
C TRP A 478 5.10 -3.78 18.99
N LEU A 479 6.07 -4.70 19.06
CA LEU A 479 6.56 -5.45 17.91
C LEU A 479 5.47 -6.32 17.27
N GLU A 480 4.71 -7.05 18.07
CA GLU A 480 3.79 -8.08 17.60
C GLU A 480 2.40 -7.55 17.19
N LEU A 481 1.87 -6.54 17.89
CA LEU A 481 0.49 -6.11 17.68
C LEU A 481 0.34 -5.26 16.41
N ASP A 482 -0.16 -5.88 15.35
CA ASP A 482 -0.60 -5.19 14.14
C ASP A 482 -1.95 -4.48 14.38
N ARG A 483 -1.93 -3.14 14.35
CA ARG A 483 -3.12 -2.30 14.59
C ARG A 483 -4.28 -2.59 13.62
N LYS A 484 -4.01 -3.16 12.44
CA LYS A 484 -5.04 -3.55 11.45
C LYS A 484 -5.75 -4.85 11.83
N LYS A 485 -5.22 -5.62 12.79
CA LYS A 485 -5.69 -6.98 13.14
C LYS A 485 -6.26 -7.09 14.55
N ILE A 486 -5.93 -6.18 15.46
CA ILE A 486 -6.22 -6.35 16.90
C ILE A 486 -7.55 -5.74 17.36
N PHE A 487 -8.26 -5.01 16.50
CA PHE A 487 -9.53 -4.35 16.84
C PHE A 487 -10.73 -4.97 16.11
N ASN A 488 -11.88 -4.95 16.79
CA ASN A 488 -13.19 -5.04 16.15
C ASN A 488 -13.58 -3.63 15.68
N GLU A 489 -13.96 -3.51 14.41
CA GLU A 489 -14.17 -2.23 13.74
C GLU A 489 -15.65 -2.09 13.36
N THR A 490 -16.32 -1.03 13.80
CA THR A 490 -17.74 -0.78 13.47
C THR A 490 -17.95 0.65 13.01
N VAL A 491 -18.16 0.83 11.70
CA VAL A 491 -18.40 2.14 11.07
C VAL A 491 -19.90 2.40 10.92
N ARG A 492 -20.35 3.61 11.26
CA ARG A 492 -21.70 4.12 11.02
C ARG A 492 -21.62 5.48 10.35
N VAL A 493 -22.47 5.72 9.35
CA VAL A 493 -22.59 7.02 8.66
C VAL A 493 -23.92 7.66 9.03
N LYS A 494 -23.90 8.86 9.62
CA LYS A 494 -25.11 9.64 9.89
C LYS A 494 -25.80 9.98 8.56
N GLY A 495 -27.05 9.52 8.38
CA GLY A 495 -27.84 9.68 7.16
C GLY A 495 -28.44 8.38 6.62
N LYS A 496 -27.92 7.21 7.01
CA LYS A 496 -28.61 5.92 6.84
C LYS A 496 -29.43 5.62 8.10
N GLN A 497 -30.57 6.27 8.26
CA GLN A 497 -31.64 5.72 9.10
C GLN A 497 -32.25 4.54 8.34
N LYS A 498 -32.33 3.38 9.02
CA LYS A 498 -33.34 2.38 8.69
C LYS A 498 -34.71 2.91 9.05
#